data_AF-A0A9W9PYF2-F1
#
_entry.id   AF-A0A9W9PYF2-F1
#
_cell.length_a   1.000
_cell.length_b   1.000
_cell.length_c   1.000
_cell.angle_alpha   90.00
_cell.angle_beta   90.00
_cell.angle_gamma   90.00
#
_symmetry.space_group_name_H-M   'P 1'
#
loop_
_entity.id
_entity.type
_entity.pdbx_description
1 polymer ?
#
loop_
_entity_poly.entity_id
_entity_poly.type
_entity_poly.pdbx_seq_one_letter_code
_entity_poly.pdbx_strand_id
1 'polypeptide(L)'
;MIADALRLQKELGQFVRMHAEVHALQLKDNEWSILQQVAKVLKPFWDHTNSVSKSCPTIVESLPIYWSLNDLLDDVQKAEGDFEDVDTEIRDAVERGIQKMNKFAKKMDTNLLYYVSSVLDPRIKSSLIGSQLSAQDAGLIISQVREFLKKQYLHEPSMSCVVDRPPAMSETMWKTLRKVHPSQRTLLSDIDRYLDAPPVSWSHHMIDDADEEWVLKWWKANVFSFPQMAKAAQDYLPIPSAEVDCDIAHGRACGQCPWTLCKRAMPIMGLPVDGPRG
;
A
#
# COMPACT_ATOMS: atom_id res chain seq x y z
N MET A 1 17.13 -2.99 20.28
CA MET A 1 17.65 -4.10 21.11
C MET A 1 18.64 -4.99 20.35
N ILE A 2 18.24 -5.83 19.38
CA ILE A 2 19.18 -6.73 18.69
C ILE A 2 20.26 -5.93 17.94
N ALA A 3 19.86 -4.93 17.15
CA ALA A 3 20.79 -4.05 16.47
C ALA A 3 21.75 -3.32 17.43
N ASP A 4 21.26 -2.91 18.61
CA ASP A 4 22.09 -2.28 19.64
C ASP A 4 23.08 -3.27 20.27
N ALA A 5 22.65 -4.50 20.52
CA ALA A 5 23.49 -5.56 21.05
C ALA A 5 24.63 -5.91 20.07
N LEU A 6 24.32 -6.00 18.77
CA LEU A 6 25.32 -6.19 17.73
C LEU A 6 26.29 -5.00 17.63
N ARG A 7 25.77 -3.77 17.71
CA ARG A 7 26.59 -2.55 17.71
C ARG A 7 27.53 -2.49 18.92
N LEU A 8 27.07 -2.93 20.08
CA LEU A 8 27.80 -2.88 21.36
C LEU A 8 28.51 -4.20 21.70
N GLN A 9 28.69 -5.10 20.73
CA GLN A 9 29.22 -6.44 20.99
C GLN A 9 30.58 -6.41 21.73
N LYS A 10 31.46 -5.47 21.37
CA LYS A 10 32.79 -5.33 21.99
C LYS A 10 32.68 -4.82 23.43
N GLU A 11 31.86 -3.82 23.65
CA GLU A 11 31.60 -3.17 24.93
C GLU A 11 30.94 -4.15 25.91
N LEU A 12 29.96 -4.92 25.43
CA LEU A 12 29.33 -6.00 26.20
C LEU A 12 30.34 -7.07 26.59
N GLY A 13 31.22 -7.47 25.66
CA GLY A 13 32.30 -8.42 25.96
C GLY A 13 33.29 -7.89 27.00
N GLN A 14 33.63 -6.59 26.97
CA GLN A 14 34.48 -5.97 27.99
C GLN A 14 33.77 -5.91 29.34
N PHE A 15 32.49 -5.51 29.37
CA PHE A 15 31.69 -5.45 30.59
C PHE A 15 31.65 -6.81 31.29
N VAL A 16 31.35 -7.89 30.56
CA VAL A 16 31.28 -9.23 31.13
C VAL A 16 32.64 -9.74 31.66
N ARG A 17 33.76 -9.26 31.09
CA ARG A 17 35.10 -9.56 31.62
C ARG A 17 35.43 -8.83 32.93
N MET A 18 34.88 -7.63 33.12
CA MET A 18 35.10 -6.83 34.33
C MET A 18 34.17 -7.21 35.49
N HIS A 19 33.04 -7.87 35.19
CA HIS A 19 31.98 -8.20 36.13
C HIS A 19 31.74 -9.70 36.20
N ALA A 20 32.38 -10.38 37.16
CA ALA A 20 32.30 -11.83 37.33
C ALA A 20 30.88 -12.34 37.57
N GLU A 21 30.03 -11.51 38.20
CA GLU A 21 28.62 -11.77 38.50
C GLU A 21 27.75 -12.02 37.26
N VAL A 22 28.15 -11.48 36.09
CA VAL A 22 27.41 -11.64 34.83
C VAL A 22 28.15 -12.52 33.82
N HIS A 23 29.23 -13.19 34.23
CA HIS A 23 30.02 -14.04 33.34
C HIS A 23 29.20 -15.17 32.70
N ALA A 24 28.22 -15.70 33.45
CA ALA A 24 27.28 -16.71 32.95
C ALA A 24 26.37 -16.22 31.81
N LEU A 25 26.26 -14.90 31.59
CA LEU A 25 25.47 -14.28 30.53
C LEU A 25 26.29 -13.99 29.26
N GLN A 26 27.56 -14.41 29.22
CA GLN A 26 28.40 -14.19 28.04
C GLN A 26 27.87 -14.96 26.84
N LEU A 27 27.47 -14.23 25.80
CA LEU A 27 27.10 -14.85 24.53
C LEU A 27 28.33 -15.43 23.83
N LYS A 28 28.17 -16.64 23.32
CA LYS A 28 29.12 -17.37 22.49
C LYS A 28 29.07 -16.87 21.04
N ASP A 29 30.11 -17.18 20.26
CA ASP A 29 30.21 -16.74 18.87
C ASP A 29 29.04 -17.24 18.00
N ASN A 30 28.54 -18.46 18.25
CA ASN A 30 27.35 -18.98 17.56
C ASN A 30 26.08 -18.20 17.94
N GLU A 31 25.94 -17.77 19.19
CA GLU A 31 24.79 -16.95 19.62
C GLU A 31 24.83 -15.55 19.00
N TRP A 32 26.02 -14.98 18.81
CA TRP A 32 26.20 -13.74 18.05
C TRP A 32 25.82 -13.91 16.57
N SER A 33 26.18 -15.03 15.94
CA SER A 33 25.78 -15.36 14.57
C SER A 33 24.25 -15.45 14.45
N ILE A 34 23.58 -16.13 15.40
CA ILE A 34 22.12 -16.20 15.45
C ILE A 34 21.51 -14.80 15.53
N LEU A 35 22.04 -13.91 16.38
CA LEU A 35 21.54 -12.53 16.47
C LEU A 35 21.69 -11.75 15.16
N GLN A 36 22.76 -11.97 14.40
CA GLN A 36 22.96 -11.33 13.10
C GLN A 36 21.92 -11.81 12.08
N GLN A 37 21.67 -13.12 12.01
CA GLN A 37 20.66 -13.68 11.11
C GLN A 37 19.24 -13.25 11.50
N VAL A 38 18.91 -13.23 12.80
CA VAL A 38 17.62 -12.71 13.27
C VAL A 38 17.47 -11.22 12.91
N ALA A 39 18.53 -10.42 13.07
CA ALA A 39 18.49 -9.01 12.67
C ALA A 39 18.26 -8.84 11.15
N LYS A 40 18.89 -9.69 10.33
CA LYS A 40 18.72 -9.72 8.87
C LYS A 40 17.26 -10.02 8.49
N VAL A 41 16.66 -11.07 9.05
CA VAL A 41 15.26 -11.45 8.82
C VAL A 41 14.27 -10.39 9.29
N LEU A 42 14.54 -9.72 10.42
CA LEU A 42 13.64 -8.71 10.98
C LEU A 42 13.82 -7.30 10.37
N LYS A 43 14.90 -7.05 9.63
CA LYS A 43 15.19 -5.73 9.06
C LYS A 43 14.06 -5.20 8.16
N PRO A 44 13.50 -5.98 7.22
CA PRO A 44 12.41 -5.52 6.35
C PRO A 44 11.13 -5.19 7.13
N PHE A 45 10.79 -5.99 8.16
CA PHE A 45 9.67 -5.69 9.06
C PHE A 45 9.85 -4.35 9.78
N TRP A 46 11.07 -4.09 10.25
CA TRP A 46 11.41 -2.82 10.89
C TRP A 46 11.32 -1.65 9.90
N ASP A 47 11.82 -1.82 8.68
CA ASP A 47 11.75 -0.79 7.63
C ASP A 47 10.30 -0.43 7.29
N HIS A 48 9.43 -1.42 7.05
CA HIS A 48 8.01 -1.18 6.81
C HIS A 48 7.33 -0.52 8.01
N THR A 49 7.58 -1.02 9.24
CA THR A 49 6.98 -0.46 10.45
C THR A 49 7.39 1.00 10.64
N ASN A 50 8.66 1.32 10.42
CA ASN A 50 9.21 2.67 10.54
C ASN A 50 8.68 3.60 9.44
N SER A 51 8.51 3.10 8.21
CA SER A 51 7.87 3.85 7.12
C SER A 51 6.43 4.21 7.50
N VAL A 52 5.63 3.20 7.85
CA VAL A 52 4.22 3.35 8.25
C VAL A 52 4.07 4.26 9.47
N SER A 53 5.01 4.24 10.39
CA SER A 53 4.97 5.10 11.58
C SER A 53 5.28 6.58 11.29
N LYS A 54 5.95 6.89 10.17
CA LYS A 54 6.42 8.25 9.85
C LYS A 54 5.58 8.97 8.81
N SER A 55 5.06 8.26 7.81
CA SER A 55 4.44 8.87 6.61
C SER A 55 2.92 8.98 6.66
N CYS A 56 2.25 8.56 7.75
CA CYS A 56 0.79 8.41 7.79
C CYS A 56 0.27 7.64 6.55
N PRO A 57 0.70 6.37 6.38
CA PRO A 57 0.46 5.59 5.18
C PRO A 57 -1.03 5.43 4.93
N THR A 58 -1.36 5.31 3.66
CA THR A 58 -2.74 5.12 3.21
C THR A 58 -3.03 3.64 2.99
N ILE A 59 -4.31 3.27 3.00
CA ILE A 59 -4.78 1.88 2.78
C ILE A 59 -4.30 1.27 1.45
N VAL A 60 -3.81 2.09 0.52
CA VAL A 60 -3.22 1.66 -0.76
C VAL A 60 -1.91 0.90 -0.54
N GLU A 61 -1.14 1.29 0.47
CA GLU A 61 0.16 0.70 0.79
C GLU A 61 0.03 -0.62 1.56
N SER A 62 -1.12 -0.87 2.22
CA SER A 62 -1.30 -2.03 3.09
C SER A 62 -1.08 -3.36 2.36
N LEU A 63 -1.67 -3.51 1.18
CA LEU A 63 -1.65 -4.77 0.43
C LEU A 63 -0.24 -5.06 -0.15
N PRO A 64 0.44 -4.12 -0.82
CA PRO A 64 1.84 -4.28 -1.21
C PRO A 64 2.78 -4.61 -0.03
N ILE A 65 2.66 -3.90 1.10
CA ILE A 65 3.50 -4.17 2.29
C ILE A 65 3.26 -5.59 2.79
N TYR A 66 2.00 -6.01 2.90
CA TYR A 66 1.68 -7.33 3.40
C TYR A 66 2.22 -8.44 2.49
N TRP A 67 2.00 -8.33 1.17
CA TRP A 67 2.49 -9.33 0.23
C TRP A 67 4.01 -9.34 0.14
N SER A 68 4.67 -8.19 0.18
CA SER A 68 6.14 -8.13 0.23
C SER A 68 6.71 -8.81 1.48
N LEU A 69 6.07 -8.65 2.65
CA LEU A 69 6.48 -9.35 3.87
C LEU A 69 6.20 -10.86 3.77
N ASN A 70 5.15 -11.26 3.07
CA ASN A 70 4.84 -12.67 2.84
C ASN A 70 5.89 -13.34 1.96
N ASP A 71 6.22 -12.72 0.82
CA ASP A 71 7.29 -13.19 -0.07
C ASP A 71 8.61 -13.32 0.69
N LEU A 72 8.94 -12.32 1.52
CA LEU A 72 10.13 -12.35 2.37
C LEU A 72 10.16 -13.56 3.32
N LEU A 73 9.06 -13.84 4.03
CA LEU A 73 9.03 -14.99 4.94
C LEU A 73 9.11 -16.32 4.18
N ASP A 74 8.52 -16.39 3.00
CA ASP A 74 8.61 -17.53 2.09
C ASP A 74 10.07 -17.76 1.64
N ASP A 75 10.78 -16.71 1.24
CA ASP A 75 12.20 -16.77 0.86
C ASP A 75 13.06 -17.28 2.02
N VAL A 76 12.82 -16.77 3.24
CA VAL A 76 13.53 -17.23 4.44
C VAL A 76 13.21 -18.70 4.72
N GLN A 77 11.93 -19.11 4.64
CA GLN A 77 11.54 -20.48 4.89
C GLN A 77 12.18 -21.44 3.87
N LYS A 78 12.22 -21.06 2.59
CA LYS A 78 12.79 -21.86 1.50
C LYS A 78 14.33 -21.77 1.43
N ALA A 79 14.93 -20.86 2.18
CA ALA A 79 16.36 -20.51 2.10
C ALA A 79 16.76 -20.10 0.67
N GLU A 80 16.01 -19.13 0.13
CA GLU A 80 16.22 -18.60 -1.23
C GLU A 80 16.85 -17.20 -1.18
N GLY A 81 17.63 -16.89 -2.23
CA GLY A 81 18.22 -15.58 -2.46
C GLY A 81 19.11 -15.11 -1.31
N ASP A 82 18.77 -13.96 -0.73
CA ASP A 82 19.54 -13.38 0.36
C ASP A 82 19.49 -14.23 1.65
N PHE A 83 18.64 -15.26 1.76
CA PHE A 83 18.45 -16.04 2.98
C PHE A 83 18.95 -17.49 2.91
N GLU A 84 19.76 -17.83 1.90
CA GLU A 84 20.37 -19.16 1.73
C GLU A 84 21.19 -19.63 2.95
N ASP A 85 21.77 -18.68 3.70
CA ASP A 85 22.65 -18.91 4.85
C ASP A 85 21.92 -18.94 6.20
N VAL A 86 20.59 -18.81 6.23
CA VAL A 86 19.82 -18.75 7.48
C VAL A 86 19.70 -20.15 8.11
N ASP A 87 20.07 -20.22 9.40
CA ASP A 87 20.03 -21.44 10.20
C ASP A 87 18.63 -22.05 10.29
N THR A 88 18.58 -23.38 10.28
CA THR A 88 17.33 -24.16 10.30
C THR A 88 16.42 -23.78 11.48
N GLU A 89 16.97 -23.53 12.66
CA GLU A 89 16.17 -23.13 13.84
C GLU A 89 15.43 -21.80 13.63
N ILE A 90 16.03 -20.86 12.89
CA ILE A 90 15.41 -19.58 12.54
C ILE A 90 14.33 -19.80 11.49
N ARG A 91 14.58 -20.67 10.51
CA ARG A 91 13.60 -21.04 9.48
C ARG A 91 12.36 -21.69 10.09
N ASP A 92 12.54 -22.61 11.04
CA ASP A 92 11.47 -23.25 11.80
C ASP A 92 10.69 -22.23 12.66
N ALA A 93 11.37 -21.20 13.18
CA ALA A 93 10.73 -20.09 13.88
C ALA A 93 9.91 -19.21 12.92
N VAL A 94 10.40 -18.96 11.71
CA VAL A 94 9.72 -18.21 10.66
C VAL A 94 8.45 -18.93 10.19
N GLU A 95 8.44 -20.25 10.11
CA GLU A 95 7.22 -21.00 9.79
C GLU A 95 6.07 -20.68 10.76
N ARG A 96 6.37 -20.55 12.06
CA ARG A 96 5.37 -20.10 13.05
C ARG A 96 4.95 -18.64 12.81
N GLY A 97 5.87 -17.80 12.35
CA GLY A 97 5.61 -16.44 11.89
C GLY A 97 4.63 -16.39 10.70
N ILE A 98 4.85 -17.23 9.68
CA ILE A 98 3.97 -17.37 8.51
C ILE A 98 2.56 -17.77 8.95
N GLN A 99 2.43 -18.74 9.85
CA GLN A 99 1.12 -19.13 10.40
C GLN A 99 0.39 -17.96 11.08
N LYS A 100 1.14 -17.12 11.81
CA LYS A 100 0.60 -15.91 12.45
C LYS A 100 0.18 -14.89 11.39
N MET A 101 0.99 -14.70 10.35
CA MET A 101 0.71 -13.76 9.28
C MET A 101 -0.54 -14.17 8.48
N ASN A 102 -0.65 -15.45 8.13
CA ASN A 102 -1.82 -16.05 7.46
C ASN A 102 -3.13 -15.82 8.22
N LYS A 103 -3.10 -15.75 9.56
CA LYS A 103 -4.28 -15.38 10.35
C LYS A 103 -4.75 -13.95 10.10
N PHE A 104 -3.82 -13.02 9.84
CA PHE A 104 -4.13 -11.63 9.51
C PHE A 104 -4.47 -11.45 8.02
N ALA A 105 -3.82 -12.18 7.09
CA ALA A 105 -4.24 -12.26 5.67
C ALA A 105 -5.73 -12.54 5.55
N LYS A 106 -6.21 -13.60 6.22
CA LYS A 106 -7.62 -13.99 6.19
C LYS A 106 -8.58 -12.86 6.55
N LYS A 107 -8.17 -11.91 7.40
CA LYS A 107 -8.99 -10.73 7.73
C LYS A 107 -8.99 -9.70 6.60
N MET A 108 -7.86 -9.51 5.93
CA MET A 108 -7.78 -8.64 4.74
C MET A 108 -8.53 -9.24 3.56
N ASP A 109 -8.45 -10.55 3.35
CA ASP A 109 -9.19 -11.24 2.27
C ASP A 109 -10.71 -11.05 2.39
N THR A 110 -11.23 -10.91 3.63
CA THR A 110 -12.65 -10.61 3.85
C THR A 110 -13.06 -9.16 3.59
N ASN A 111 -12.10 -8.25 3.42
CA ASN A 111 -12.35 -6.83 3.23
C ASN A 111 -11.91 -6.39 1.83
N LEU A 112 -12.89 -6.24 0.93
CA LEU A 112 -12.68 -5.83 -0.45
C LEU A 112 -11.97 -4.47 -0.58
N LEU A 113 -12.00 -3.61 0.45
CA LEU A 113 -11.41 -2.28 0.42
C LEU A 113 -9.90 -2.28 0.17
N TYR A 114 -9.17 -3.30 0.63
CA TYR A 114 -7.73 -3.41 0.37
C TYR A 114 -7.43 -3.63 -1.12
N TYR A 115 -8.28 -4.37 -1.81
CA TYR A 115 -8.16 -4.58 -3.26
C TYR A 115 -8.65 -3.36 -4.03
N VAL A 116 -9.75 -2.74 -3.58
CA VAL A 116 -10.25 -1.48 -4.17
C VAL A 116 -9.20 -0.38 -4.07
N SER A 117 -8.55 -0.21 -2.92
CA SER A 117 -7.49 0.79 -2.76
C SER A 117 -6.27 0.49 -3.61
N SER A 118 -5.84 -0.77 -3.66
CA SER A 118 -4.66 -1.18 -4.42
C SER A 118 -4.80 -0.91 -5.92
N VAL A 119 -5.97 -1.18 -6.52
CA VAL A 119 -6.16 -0.91 -7.97
C VAL A 119 -6.16 0.57 -8.32
N LEU A 120 -6.32 1.47 -7.35
CA LEU A 120 -6.31 2.91 -7.56
C LEU A 120 -4.91 3.48 -7.75
N ASP A 121 -3.83 2.72 -7.53
CA ASP A 121 -2.50 3.13 -7.98
C ASP A 121 -2.35 2.80 -9.48
N PRO A 122 -2.24 3.82 -10.36
CA PRO A 122 -2.15 3.64 -11.81
C PRO A 122 -0.95 2.82 -12.30
N ARG A 123 0.11 2.70 -11.49
CA ARG A 123 1.36 2.00 -11.84
C ARG A 123 1.25 0.49 -11.64
N ILE A 124 0.35 0.04 -10.78
CA ILE A 124 0.17 -1.39 -10.45
C ILE A 124 -1.20 -1.93 -10.86
N LYS A 125 -2.27 -1.13 -10.71
CA LYS A 125 -3.65 -1.52 -11.00
C LYS A 125 -3.98 -2.95 -10.50
N SER A 126 -4.56 -3.78 -11.36
CA SER A 126 -4.86 -5.19 -11.09
C SER A 126 -3.66 -6.13 -11.26
N SER A 127 -2.51 -5.64 -11.78
CA SER A 127 -1.34 -6.48 -12.03
C SER A 127 -0.76 -7.07 -10.75
N LEU A 128 -0.78 -6.33 -9.64
CA LEU A 128 -0.31 -6.84 -8.33
C LEU A 128 -1.17 -8.02 -7.85
N ILE A 129 -2.49 -7.95 -8.05
CA ILE A 129 -3.41 -9.04 -7.71
C ILE A 129 -3.11 -10.27 -8.58
N GLY A 130 -2.88 -10.05 -9.87
CA GLY A 130 -2.56 -11.12 -10.82
C GLY A 130 -1.19 -11.76 -10.61
N SER A 131 -0.22 -11.04 -10.01
CA SER A 131 1.11 -11.60 -9.72
C SER A 131 1.13 -12.46 -8.45
N GLN A 132 0.22 -12.20 -7.51
CA GLN A 132 0.24 -12.83 -6.18
C GLN A 132 -0.79 -13.95 -6.01
N LEU A 133 -1.83 -13.99 -6.84
CA LEU A 133 -2.90 -14.97 -6.72
C LEU A 133 -2.98 -15.86 -7.95
N SER A 134 -3.66 -17.00 -7.79
CA SER A 134 -4.01 -17.85 -8.93
C SER A 134 -4.84 -17.06 -9.94
N ALA A 135 -4.75 -17.40 -11.23
CA ALA A 135 -5.52 -16.70 -12.28
C ALA A 135 -7.03 -16.71 -12.00
N GLN A 136 -7.55 -17.77 -11.37
CA GLN A 136 -8.95 -17.89 -10.99
C GLN A 136 -9.31 -16.91 -9.86
N ASP A 137 -8.52 -16.88 -8.79
CA ASP A 137 -8.78 -16.03 -7.63
C ASP A 137 -8.59 -14.55 -7.96
N ALA A 138 -7.53 -14.22 -8.72
CA ALA A 138 -7.30 -12.88 -9.23
C ALA A 138 -8.49 -12.41 -10.08
N GLY A 139 -8.97 -13.25 -11.00
CA GLY A 139 -10.13 -12.96 -11.83
C GLY A 139 -11.40 -12.71 -11.02
N LEU A 140 -11.64 -13.49 -9.97
CA LEU A 140 -12.77 -13.33 -9.06
C LEU A 140 -12.70 -12.00 -8.31
N ILE A 141 -11.56 -11.70 -7.68
CA ILE A 141 -11.37 -10.46 -6.90
C ILE A 141 -11.46 -9.23 -7.80
N ILE A 142 -10.82 -9.24 -8.96
CA ILE A 142 -10.89 -8.12 -9.93
C ILE A 142 -12.34 -7.89 -10.37
N SER A 143 -13.11 -8.96 -10.58
CA SER A 143 -14.53 -8.85 -10.92
C SER A 143 -15.34 -8.24 -9.77
N GLN A 144 -15.12 -8.67 -8.53
CA GLN A 144 -15.78 -8.10 -7.35
C GLN A 144 -15.43 -6.62 -7.15
N VAL A 145 -14.16 -6.23 -7.31
CA VAL A 145 -13.73 -4.83 -7.27
C VAL A 145 -14.44 -4.01 -8.33
N ARG A 146 -14.53 -4.52 -9.56
CA ARG A 146 -15.20 -3.86 -10.69
C ARG A 146 -16.69 -3.66 -10.40
N GLU A 147 -17.39 -4.70 -9.93
CA GLU A 147 -18.81 -4.63 -9.57
C GLU A 147 -19.06 -3.66 -8.41
N PHE A 148 -18.21 -3.68 -7.38
CA PHE A 148 -18.27 -2.76 -6.26
C PHE A 148 -18.13 -1.31 -6.71
N LEU A 149 -17.10 -0.99 -7.50
CA LEU A 149 -16.88 0.37 -8.01
C LEU A 149 -18.05 0.85 -8.87
N LYS A 150 -18.57 0.00 -9.76
CA LYS A 150 -19.74 0.34 -10.60
C LYS A 150 -21.00 0.60 -9.80
N LYS A 151 -21.20 -0.14 -8.71
CA LYS A 151 -22.35 0.01 -7.81
C LYS A 151 -22.26 1.29 -6.99
N GLN A 152 -21.09 1.61 -6.45
CA GLN A 152 -20.88 2.76 -5.58
C GLN A 152 -20.81 4.07 -6.37
N TYR A 153 -20.08 4.05 -7.48
CA TYR A 153 -19.91 5.19 -8.36
C TYR A 153 -20.75 4.94 -9.60
N LEU A 154 -22.07 5.03 -9.43
CA LEU A 154 -22.97 5.00 -10.57
C LEU A 154 -22.59 6.13 -11.53
N HIS A 155 -22.76 5.86 -12.81
CA HIS A 155 -22.82 6.92 -13.78
C HIS A 155 -24.12 7.69 -13.48
N GLU A 156 -24.06 8.70 -12.61
CA GLU A 156 -25.04 9.77 -12.72
C GLU A 156 -24.96 10.19 -14.20
N PRO A 157 -26.08 10.23 -14.94
CA PRO A 157 -26.13 11.00 -16.17
C PRO A 157 -26.07 12.46 -15.74
N SER A 158 -24.94 12.86 -15.14
CA SER A 158 -24.56 14.24 -14.92
C SER A 158 -24.46 14.80 -16.31
N MET A 159 -25.54 15.49 -16.65
CA MET A 159 -25.79 16.37 -17.76
C MET A 159 -25.06 16.00 -19.03
N SER A 160 -25.82 15.78 -20.10
CA SER A 160 -25.35 16.13 -21.43
C SER A 160 -24.50 17.40 -21.34
N CYS A 161 -23.17 17.28 -21.33
CA CYS A 161 -22.33 18.39 -21.66
C CYS A 161 -22.68 18.61 -23.13
N VAL A 162 -23.60 19.53 -23.37
CA VAL A 162 -23.63 20.22 -24.63
C VAL A 162 -22.23 20.81 -24.66
N VAL A 163 -21.34 20.18 -25.41
CA VAL A 163 -19.96 20.65 -25.50
C VAL A 163 -20.07 21.94 -26.30
N ASP A 164 -20.26 23.04 -25.58
CA ASP A 164 -20.22 24.35 -26.18
C ASP A 164 -18.80 24.63 -26.62
N ARG A 165 -18.69 25.33 -27.75
CA ARG A 165 -17.39 25.70 -28.32
C ARG A 165 -16.59 26.46 -27.25
N PRO A 166 -15.37 26.00 -26.89
CA PRO A 166 -14.51 26.76 -25.99
C PRO A 166 -14.29 28.19 -26.51
N PRO A 167 -14.35 29.24 -25.67
CA PRO A 167 -14.27 30.63 -26.13
C PRO A 167 -13.01 30.96 -26.94
N ALA A 168 -11.91 30.26 -26.65
CA ALA A 168 -10.62 30.42 -27.33
C ALA A 168 -10.47 29.60 -28.62
N MET A 169 -11.45 28.74 -28.96
CA MET A 169 -11.37 27.85 -30.12
C MET A 169 -12.13 28.42 -31.32
N SER A 170 -11.50 28.43 -32.49
CA SER A 170 -12.15 28.87 -33.73
C SER A 170 -13.26 27.89 -34.16
N GLU A 171 -14.31 28.42 -34.79
CA GLU A 171 -15.43 27.62 -35.31
C GLU A 171 -14.96 26.55 -36.30
N THR A 172 -13.95 26.88 -37.12
CA THR A 172 -13.37 25.96 -38.09
C THR A 172 -12.68 24.79 -37.40
N MET A 173 -11.85 25.06 -36.39
CA MET A 173 -11.18 24.01 -35.62
C MET A 173 -12.20 23.15 -34.87
N TRP A 174 -13.22 23.76 -34.26
CA TRP A 174 -14.30 23.07 -33.57
C TRP A 174 -15.10 22.12 -34.48
N LYS A 175 -15.43 22.57 -35.70
CA LYS A 175 -16.09 21.74 -36.72
C LYS A 175 -15.18 20.61 -37.23
N THR A 176 -13.90 20.90 -37.46
CA THR A 176 -12.92 19.89 -37.87
C THR A 176 -12.75 18.82 -36.80
N LEU A 177 -12.57 19.21 -35.53
CA LEU A 177 -12.44 18.27 -34.42
C LEU A 177 -13.69 17.42 -34.23
N ARG A 178 -14.90 17.98 -34.32
CA ARG A 178 -16.15 17.19 -34.29
C ARG A 178 -16.30 16.21 -35.46
N LYS A 179 -15.72 16.52 -36.62
CA LYS A 179 -15.72 15.61 -37.78
C LYS A 179 -14.67 14.51 -37.66
N VAL A 180 -13.50 14.82 -37.12
CA VAL A 180 -12.36 13.89 -36.98
C VAL A 180 -12.53 13.00 -35.74
N HIS A 181 -13.03 13.57 -34.65
CA HIS A 181 -13.43 12.89 -33.43
C HIS A 181 -14.94 13.13 -33.24
N PRO A 182 -15.81 12.42 -33.99
CA PRO A 182 -17.22 12.38 -33.63
C PRO A 182 -17.28 11.97 -32.17
N SER A 183 -18.08 12.66 -31.37
CA SER A 183 -18.25 12.43 -29.94
C SER A 183 -18.71 10.99 -29.69
N GLN A 184 -17.79 10.03 -29.77
CA GLN A 184 -17.96 8.68 -29.31
C GLN A 184 -17.95 8.83 -27.80
N ARG A 185 -19.13 9.10 -27.24
CA ARG A 185 -19.40 8.74 -25.86
C ARG A 185 -18.98 7.29 -25.75
N THR A 186 -17.85 7.05 -25.09
CA THR A 186 -17.33 5.72 -24.88
C THR A 186 -18.46 4.98 -24.16
N LEU A 187 -19.05 3.97 -24.80
CA LEU A 187 -20.14 3.18 -24.21
C LEU A 187 -19.68 2.42 -22.97
N LEU A 188 -18.36 2.23 -22.85
CA LEU A 188 -17.70 1.64 -21.70
C LEU A 188 -17.61 2.66 -20.55
N SER A 189 -17.96 2.21 -19.35
CA SER A 189 -17.72 2.97 -18.11
C SER A 189 -16.23 3.30 -18.00
N ASP A 190 -15.89 4.47 -17.47
CA ASP A 190 -14.49 4.85 -17.25
C ASP A 190 -13.78 3.87 -16.30
N ILE A 191 -14.52 3.23 -15.40
CA ILE A 191 -14.08 2.12 -14.53
C ILE A 191 -13.53 0.97 -15.37
N ASP A 192 -14.30 0.48 -16.36
CA ASP A 192 -13.86 -0.59 -17.25
C ASP A 192 -12.64 -0.15 -18.05
N ARG A 193 -12.69 1.05 -18.62
CA ARG A 193 -11.58 1.60 -19.41
C ARG A 193 -10.29 1.71 -18.59
N TYR A 194 -10.37 2.10 -17.32
CA TYR A 194 -9.20 2.22 -16.45
C TYR A 194 -8.63 0.85 -16.07
N LEU A 195 -9.49 -0.09 -15.64
CA LEU A 195 -9.09 -1.43 -15.19
C LEU A 195 -8.57 -2.30 -16.33
N ASP A 196 -9.08 -2.11 -17.55
CA ASP A 196 -8.66 -2.86 -18.74
C ASP A 196 -7.44 -2.22 -19.44
N ALA A 197 -7.13 -0.95 -19.14
CA ALA A 197 -5.93 -0.30 -19.66
C ALA A 197 -4.67 -0.82 -18.96
N PRO A 198 -3.53 -0.94 -19.66
CA PRO A 198 -2.28 -1.35 -19.05
C PRO A 198 -1.87 -0.41 -17.91
N PRO A 199 -1.05 -0.87 -16.95
CA PRO A 199 -0.46 0.00 -15.94
C PRO A 199 0.36 1.13 -16.58
N VAL A 200 0.40 2.28 -15.92
CA VAL A 200 1.21 3.42 -16.34
C VAL A 200 2.68 3.05 -16.21
N SER A 201 3.46 3.30 -17.26
CA SER A 201 4.90 3.03 -17.25
C SER A 201 5.58 3.82 -16.14
N TRP A 202 6.42 3.13 -15.38
CA TRP A 202 7.19 3.66 -14.28
C TRP A 202 8.68 3.36 -14.49
N SER A 203 9.56 4.31 -14.17
CA SER A 203 11.00 4.14 -14.29
C SER A 203 11.74 4.74 -13.09
N HIS A 204 12.58 3.92 -12.44
CA HIS A 204 13.42 4.31 -11.30
C HIS A 204 14.35 5.52 -11.55
N HIS A 205 14.54 5.95 -12.81
CA HIS A 205 15.37 7.09 -13.17
C HIS A 205 14.63 8.43 -13.19
N MET A 206 13.30 8.43 -13.04
CA MET A 206 12.48 9.63 -13.05
C MET A 206 12.35 10.15 -11.62
N ILE A 207 12.94 11.33 -11.33
CA ILE A 207 12.92 11.96 -9.99
C ILE A 207 11.49 12.17 -9.48
N ASP A 208 10.55 12.46 -10.38
CA ASP A 208 9.14 12.69 -10.06
C ASP A 208 8.43 11.43 -9.55
N ASP A 209 8.94 10.23 -9.86
CA ASP A 209 8.29 8.98 -9.47
C ASP A 209 8.58 8.57 -8.01
N ALA A 210 9.54 9.23 -7.35
CA ALA A 210 9.80 9.12 -5.92
C ALA A 210 8.93 10.08 -5.08
N ASP A 211 8.05 10.85 -5.73
CA ASP A 211 7.09 11.74 -5.08
C ASP A 211 6.01 10.94 -4.33
N GLU A 212 5.95 11.10 -3.01
CA GLU A 212 4.94 10.46 -2.16
C GLU A 212 3.51 10.83 -2.58
N GLU A 213 3.30 11.99 -3.21
CA GLU A 213 2.00 12.44 -3.69
C GLU A 213 1.71 12.06 -5.16
N TRP A 214 2.57 11.27 -5.81
CA TRP A 214 2.48 10.97 -7.25
C TRP A 214 1.09 10.46 -7.64
N VAL A 215 0.54 9.51 -6.87
CA VAL A 215 -0.78 8.92 -7.15
C VAL A 215 -1.88 9.97 -7.10
N LEU A 216 -1.85 10.87 -6.12
CA LEU A 216 -2.82 11.96 -5.98
C LEU A 216 -2.70 12.97 -7.12
N LYS A 217 -1.47 13.33 -7.50
CA LYS A 217 -1.19 14.23 -8.63
C LYS A 217 -1.66 13.63 -9.95
N TRP A 218 -1.46 12.33 -10.15
CA TRP A 218 -1.94 11.62 -11.34
C TRP A 218 -3.47 11.66 -11.43
N TRP A 219 -4.19 11.35 -10.35
CA TRP A 219 -5.66 11.41 -10.36
C TRP A 219 -6.19 12.82 -10.59
N LYS A 220 -5.53 13.84 -10.03
CA LYS A 220 -5.88 15.25 -10.28
C LYS A 220 -5.71 15.64 -11.75
N ALA A 221 -4.65 15.15 -12.40
CA ALA A 221 -4.41 15.39 -13.83
C ALA A 221 -5.37 14.61 -14.74
N ASN A 222 -5.85 13.44 -14.30
CA ASN A 222 -6.65 12.52 -15.12
C ASN A 222 -8.14 12.50 -14.77
N VAL A 223 -8.62 13.44 -13.94
CA VAL A 223 -10.04 13.52 -13.51
C VAL A 223 -11.02 13.61 -14.68
N PHE A 224 -10.67 14.32 -15.75
CA PHE A 224 -11.52 14.44 -16.94
C PHE A 224 -11.58 13.15 -17.76
N SER A 225 -10.48 12.39 -17.75
CA SER A 225 -10.38 11.11 -18.43
C SER A 225 -11.11 10.02 -17.64
N PHE A 226 -11.08 10.05 -16.31
CA PHE A 226 -11.65 9.01 -15.46
C PHE A 226 -12.42 9.60 -14.27
N PRO A 227 -13.59 10.21 -14.50
CA PRO A 227 -14.31 10.94 -13.46
C PRO A 227 -14.82 10.06 -12.32
N GLN A 228 -15.31 8.84 -12.60
CA GLN A 228 -15.82 7.94 -11.56
C GLN A 228 -14.65 7.35 -10.76
N MET A 229 -13.58 6.95 -11.44
CA MET A 229 -12.38 6.44 -10.75
C MET A 229 -11.64 7.51 -9.95
N ALA A 230 -11.57 8.76 -10.45
CA ALA A 230 -10.99 9.86 -9.69
C ALA A 230 -11.81 10.18 -8.43
N LYS A 231 -13.13 9.99 -8.49
CA LYS A 231 -13.99 10.11 -7.32
C LYS A 231 -13.72 8.98 -6.31
N ALA A 232 -13.55 7.74 -6.77
CA ALA A 232 -13.13 6.63 -5.92
C ALA A 232 -11.76 6.87 -5.28
N ALA A 233 -10.79 7.38 -6.07
CA ALA A 233 -9.48 7.77 -5.58
C ALA A 233 -9.57 8.82 -4.45
N GLN A 234 -10.43 9.83 -4.61
CA GLN A 234 -10.65 10.83 -3.58
C GLN A 234 -11.22 10.25 -2.28
N ASP A 235 -12.04 9.20 -2.37
CA ASP A 235 -12.71 8.62 -1.21
C ASP A 235 -11.83 7.59 -0.48
N TYR A 236 -11.04 6.79 -1.21
CA TYR A 236 -10.26 5.68 -0.64
C TYR A 236 -8.79 5.98 -0.38
N LEU A 237 -8.12 6.78 -1.23
CA LEU A 237 -6.69 7.10 -1.01
C LEU A 237 -6.44 7.78 0.34
N PRO A 238 -7.32 8.64 0.89
CA PRO A 238 -7.05 9.27 2.19
C PRO A 238 -7.28 8.38 3.41
N ILE A 239 -7.75 7.14 3.24
CA ILE A 239 -8.02 6.26 4.39
C ILE A 239 -6.68 5.82 5.00
N PRO A 240 -6.43 6.08 6.29
CA PRO A 240 -5.18 5.68 6.93
C PRO A 240 -5.08 4.15 7.03
N SER A 241 -3.89 3.60 6.78
CA SER A 241 -3.59 2.16 6.90
C SER A 241 -3.31 1.74 8.35
N ALA A 242 -3.02 2.66 9.25
CA ALA A 242 -2.65 2.35 10.61
C ALA A 242 -3.22 3.38 11.59
N GLU A 243 -3.76 2.89 12.70
CA GLU A 243 -4.10 3.69 13.89
C GLU A 243 -2.81 3.93 14.68
N VAL A 244 -1.87 4.67 14.10
CA VAL A 244 -0.75 5.21 14.87
C VAL A 244 -1.22 6.55 15.41
N ASP A 245 -1.23 6.68 16.75
CA ASP A 245 -1.57 7.93 17.41
C ASP A 245 -0.80 9.09 16.75
N CYS A 246 -1.53 10.15 16.41
CA CYS A 246 -0.97 11.41 15.91
C CYS A 246 0.02 12.06 16.91
N ASP A 247 0.20 11.47 18.09
CA ASP A 247 1.03 11.99 19.18
C ASP A 247 2.53 11.86 18.92
N ILE A 248 2.99 10.91 18.07
CA ILE A 248 4.38 10.93 17.58
C ILE A 248 4.57 12.07 16.55
N ALA A 249 3.50 12.52 15.90
CA ALA A 249 3.49 13.66 14.98
C ALA A 249 3.28 15.03 15.68
N HIS A 250 2.97 15.08 16.99
CA HIS A 250 2.90 16.36 17.71
C HIS A 250 4.28 17.01 17.91
N GLY A 251 5.37 16.26 17.76
CA GLY A 251 6.73 16.81 17.73
C GLY A 251 7.11 17.50 16.42
N ARG A 252 6.38 17.25 15.33
CA ARG A 252 6.54 17.91 14.03
C ARG A 252 5.20 17.96 13.30
N ALA A 253 4.55 19.11 13.36
CA ALA A 253 3.27 19.41 12.73
C ALA A 253 3.06 18.73 11.36
N CYS A 254 2.33 17.62 11.34
CA CYS A 254 1.63 17.16 10.14
C CYS A 254 0.27 17.85 10.13
N GLY A 255 0.21 19.06 9.58
CA GLY A 255 -0.99 19.90 9.49
C GLY A 255 -2.03 19.42 8.48
N GLN A 256 -2.06 18.14 8.13
CA GLN A 256 -2.81 17.61 6.98
C GLN A 256 -3.62 16.34 7.26
N CYS A 257 -4.01 16.11 8.51
CA CYS A 257 -5.08 15.14 8.78
C CYS A 257 -6.38 15.88 9.15
N PRO A 258 -7.27 16.19 8.19
CA PRO A 258 -8.60 16.64 8.53
C PRO A 258 -9.37 15.44 9.09
N TRP A 259 -9.55 15.40 10.41
CA TRP A 259 -10.50 14.54 11.11
C TRP A 259 -11.92 14.54 10.48
N THR A 260 -12.24 15.54 9.64
CA THR A 260 -13.45 15.64 8.83
C THR A 260 -13.54 14.64 7.68
N LEU A 261 -12.43 14.14 7.12
CA LEU A 261 -12.44 13.09 6.08
C LEU A 261 -12.65 11.69 6.67
N CYS A 262 -12.06 11.42 7.84
CA CYS A 262 -12.23 10.15 8.55
C CYS A 262 -13.70 9.86 8.91
N LYS A 263 -14.46 10.91 9.30
CA LYS A 263 -15.91 10.80 9.57
C LYS A 263 -16.76 10.43 8.34
N ARG A 264 -16.27 10.70 7.12
CA ARG A 264 -16.98 10.36 5.88
C ARG A 264 -16.73 8.91 5.43
N ALA A 265 -15.60 8.32 5.82
CA ALA A 265 -15.24 6.94 5.52
C ALA A 265 -15.77 5.92 6.54
N MET A 266 -16.02 6.30 7.79
CA MET A 266 -16.54 5.41 8.84
C MET A 266 -17.84 4.67 8.47
N PRO A 267 -18.85 5.32 7.84
CA PRO A 267 -20.06 4.62 7.39
C PRO A 267 -19.80 3.64 6.24
N ILE A 268 -18.78 3.90 5.40
CA ILE A 268 -18.39 3.06 4.26
C ILE A 268 -17.66 1.79 4.75
N MET A 269 -16.97 1.89 5.90
CA MET A 269 -16.25 0.78 6.54
C MET A 269 -17.10 -0.05 7.52
N GLY A 270 -18.39 0.27 7.69
CA GLY A 270 -19.28 -0.45 8.63
C GLY A 270 -18.88 -0.30 10.11
N LEU A 271 -18.09 0.73 10.45
CA LEU A 271 -17.63 0.98 11.81
C LEU A 271 -18.58 1.97 12.53
N PRO A 272 -18.83 1.78 13.84
CA PRO A 272 -19.69 2.68 14.61
C PRO A 272 -19.11 4.10 14.68
N VAL A 273 -19.98 5.09 14.50
CA VAL A 273 -19.65 6.53 14.36
C VAL A 273 -19.38 7.22 15.72
N ASP A 274 -19.64 6.53 16.83
CA ASP A 274 -19.52 7.12 18.16
C ASP A 274 -18.09 6.99 18.70
N GLY A 275 -17.35 8.10 18.63
CA GLY A 275 -16.08 8.27 19.32
C GLY A 275 -16.26 8.27 20.86
N PRO A 276 -15.15 8.18 21.61
CA PRO A 276 -15.19 8.21 23.07
C PRO A 276 -15.74 9.56 23.53
N ARG A 277 -16.83 9.53 24.30
CA ARG A 277 -17.26 10.68 25.10
C ARG A 277 -16.23 10.83 26.22
N GLY A 278 -15.55 11.98 26.23
CA GLY A 278 -14.70 12.39 27.35
C GLY A 278 -15.47 12.58 28.64
#